data_AF-A0A0L0SW08-F1
#
_entry.id   AF-A0A0L0SW08-F1
#
_cell.length_a   1.000
_cell.length_b   1.000
_cell.length_c   1.000
_cell.angle_alpha   90.00
_cell.angle_beta   90.00
_cell.angle_gamma   90.00
#
_symmetry.space_group_name_H-M   'P 1'
#
loop_
_entity.id
_entity.type
_entity.pdbx_description
1 polymer ?
#
loop_
_entity_poly.entity_id
_entity_poly.type
_entity_poly.pdbx_seq_one_letter_code
_entity_poly.pdbx_strand_id
1 'polypeptide(L)' 'MSAARSFFKTWYRHEVLPIVVVVGAAVSGATFFVGRLARHQEVVWTRENPQPWQKIQQNQNTKFVNLNQSLTEDFKREW' A
#
# COMPACT_ATOMS: atom_id res chain seq x y z
N MET A 1 27.59 14.38 -25.65
CA MET A 1 26.58 14.67 -24.60
C MET A 1 26.40 13.43 -23.74
N SER A 2 26.38 13.55 -22.41
CA SER A 2 26.17 12.39 -21.50
C SER A 2 24.79 11.77 -21.74
N ALA A 3 24.74 10.43 -21.89
CA ALA A 3 23.50 9.67 -22.14
C ALA A 3 22.41 9.95 -21.09
N ALA A 4 22.81 10.17 -19.83
CA ALA A 4 21.91 10.54 -18.73
C ALA A 4 21.19 11.87 -18.99
N ARG A 5 21.87 12.86 -19.57
CA ARG A 5 21.29 14.18 -19.84
C ARG A 5 20.24 14.13 -20.96
N SER A 6 20.42 13.22 -21.94
CA SER A 6 19.45 12.97 -23.00
C SER A 6 18.19 12.28 -22.47
N PHE A 7 18.39 11.31 -21.58
CA PHE A 7 17.31 10.62 -20.88
C PHE A 7 16.44 11.62 -20.11
N PHE A 8 17.01 12.38 -19.16
CA PHE A 8 16.25 13.35 -18.36
C PHE A 8 15.55 14.43 -19.21
N LYS A 9 16.16 14.88 -20.32
CA LYS A 9 15.52 15.84 -21.25
C LYS A 9 14.21 15.31 -21.83
N THR A 10 14.05 14.00 -21.99
CA THR A 10 12.83 13.38 -22.53
C THR A 10 11.75 13.26 -21.47
N TRP A 11 12.12 12.89 -20.24
CA TRP A 11 11.18 12.70 -19.13
C TRP A 11 10.69 14.02 -18.51
N TYR A 12 11.43 15.13 -18.66
CA TYR A 12 11.04 16.46 -18.18
C TYR A 12 10.38 17.35 -19.26
N ARG A 13 9.98 16.81 -20.42
CA ARG A 13 9.20 17.58 -21.40
C ARG A 13 7.82 17.88 -20.82
N HIS A 14 7.34 19.12 -21.00
CA HIS A 14 6.07 19.58 -20.44
C HIS A 14 4.88 18.69 -20.84
N GLU A 15 4.90 18.16 -22.06
CA GLU A 15 3.88 17.25 -22.60
C GLU A 15 3.89 15.86 -21.94
N VAL A 16 5.05 15.42 -21.43
CA VAL A 16 5.25 14.08 -20.85
C VAL A 16 4.99 14.07 -19.35
N LEU A 17 5.14 15.22 -18.68
CA LEU A 17 4.93 15.36 -17.24
C LEU A 17 3.56 14.85 -16.76
N PRO A 18 2.42 15.15 -17.42
CA PRO A 18 1.12 14.64 -16.98
C PRO A 18 1.05 13.11 -16.99
N ILE A 19 1.63 12.47 -18.01
CA ILE A 19 1.65 11.00 -18.14
C ILE A 19 2.49 10.40 -17.02
N VAL A 20 3.68 10.94 -16.77
CA VAL A 20 4.58 10.48 -15.71
C VAL A 20 3.92 10.63 -14.33
N VAL A 21 3.18 11.71 -14.09
CA VAL A 21 2.45 11.93 -12.84
C VAL A 21 1.35 10.87 -12.65
N VAL A 22 0.51 10.62 -13.67
CA VAL A 22 -0.59 9.64 -13.56
C VAL A 22 -0.05 8.23 -13.39
N VAL A 23 0.96 7.84 -14.18
CA VAL A 23 1.60 6.52 -14.07
C VAL A 23 2.30 6.38 -12.72
N GLY A 24 3.02 7.41 -12.27
CA GLY A 24 3.66 7.43 -10.96
C GLY A 24 2.66 7.30 -9.82
N ALA A 25 1.51 7.97 -9.91
CA ALA A 25 0.43 7.84 -8.94
C ALA A 25 -0.18 6.44 -8.96
N ALA A 26 -0.38 5.84 -10.14
CA ALA A 26 -0.92 4.49 -10.27
C ALA A 26 0.01 3.43 -9.67
N VAL A 27 1.30 3.47 -10.02
CA VAL A 27 2.29 2.51 -9.51
C VAL A 27 2.50 2.66 -8.00
N SER A 28 2.57 3.91 -7.51
CA SER A 28 2.70 4.16 -6.06
C SER A 28 1.46 3.72 -5.29
N GLY A 29 0.26 4.01 -5.79
CA GLY A 29 -1.01 3.56 -5.20
C GLY A 29 -1.14 2.04 -5.18
N ALA A 30 -0.80 1.37 -6.29
CA ALA A 30 -0.80 -0.10 -6.37
C ALA A 30 0.20 -0.72 -5.39
N THR A 31 1.43 -0.18 -5.34
CA THR A 31 2.47 -0.66 -4.42
C THR A 31 2.05 -0.49 -2.96
N PHE A 32 1.48 0.66 -2.62
CA PHE A 32 0.94 0.92 -1.28
C PHE A 32 -0.18 -0.07 -0.93
N PHE A 33 -1.11 -0.30 -1.85
CA PHE A 33 -2.25 -1.17 -1.60
C PHE A 33 -1.85 -2.65 -1.49
N VAL A 34 -0.93 -3.13 -2.33
CA VAL A 34 -0.35 -4.48 -2.20
C VAL A 34 0.41 -4.60 -0.88
N GLY A 35 1.21 -3.60 -0.51
CA GLY A 35 1.90 -3.57 0.78
C GLY A 35 0.94 -3.62 1.97
N ARG A 36 -0.23 -2.97 1.87
CA ARG A 36 -1.30 -3.09 2.86
C ARG A 36 -1.89 -4.50 2.88
N LEU A 37 -2.22 -5.07 1.72
CA LEU A 37 -2.83 -6.41 1.61
C LEU A 37 -1.91 -7.51 2.13
N ALA A 38 -0.61 -7.41 1.85
CA ALA A 38 0.42 -8.26 2.42
C ALA A 38 0.35 -8.28 3.97
N ARG A 39 -0.09 -7.18 4.58
CA ARG A 39 -0.18 -7.03 6.03
C ARG A 39 -1.56 -7.41 6.59
N HIS A 40 -2.47 -7.93 5.77
CA HIS A 40 -3.80 -8.36 6.19
C HIS A 40 -3.75 -9.54 7.15
N GLN A 41 -4.68 -9.60 8.10
CA GLN A 41 -4.73 -10.57 9.21
C GLN A 41 -4.65 -12.04 8.79
N GLU A 42 -5.05 -12.38 7.56
CA GLU A 42 -5.08 -13.75 7.05
C GLU A 42 -3.73 -14.18 6.46
N VAL A 43 -2.84 -13.22 6.17
CA VAL A 43 -1.55 -13.50 5.56
C VAL A 43 -0.55 -13.93 6.63
N VAL A 44 0.03 -15.11 6.46
CA VAL A 44 1.05 -15.69 7.33
C VAL A 44 2.44 -15.52 6.70
N TRP A 45 3.30 -14.72 7.33
CA TRP A 45 4.69 -14.49 6.87
C TRP A 45 5.72 -15.30 7.65
N THR A 46 5.46 -15.57 8.92
CA THR A 46 6.39 -16.25 9.83
C THR A 46 5.77 -17.51 10.40
N ARG A 47 6.61 -18.49 10.76
CA ARG A 47 6.15 -19.71 11.43
C ARG A 47 5.81 -19.52 12.90
N GLU A 48 6.30 -18.44 13.50
CA GLU A 48 6.09 -18.13 14.92
C GLU A 48 4.64 -17.74 15.24
N ASN A 49 3.95 -17.12 14.28
CA ASN A 49 2.54 -16.78 14.41
C ASN A 49 1.74 -17.41 13.26
N PRO A 50 1.47 -18.73 13.32
CA PRO A 50 0.79 -19.46 12.25
C PRO A 50 -0.70 -19.09 12.13
N GLN A 51 -1.28 -18.46 13.16
CA GLN A 51 -2.71 -18.10 13.20
C GLN A 51 -2.90 -16.61 13.58
N PRO A 52 -2.50 -15.68 12.69
CA PRO A 52 -2.50 -14.25 12.98
C PRO A 52 -3.87 -13.66 13.34
N TRP A 53 -4.97 -14.29 12.93
CA TRP A 53 -6.34 -13.87 13.27
C TRP A 53 -6.69 -14.05 14.76
N GLN A 54 -5.98 -14.89 15.51
CA GLN A 54 -6.24 -15.07 16.95
C GLN A 54 -5.90 -13.83 17.80
N LYS A 55 -5.09 -12.90 17.27
CA LYS A 55 -4.70 -11.66 17.98
C LYS A 55 -5.75 -10.56 17.91
N ILE A 56 -6.80 -10.74 17.12
CA ILE A 56 -7.80 -9.69 16.87
C ILE A 56 -8.85 -9.69 17.96
N GLN A 57 -9.05 -8.52 18.56
CA GLN A 57 -10.07 -8.33 19.58
C GLN A 57 -11.43 -7.96 18.94
N GLN A 58 -12.54 -8.28 19.61
CA GLN A 58 -13.89 -8.03 19.09
C GLN A 58 -14.21 -6.54 18.85
N ASN A 59 -13.53 -5.64 19.55
CA ASN A 59 -13.66 -4.19 19.44
C ASN A 59 -12.75 -3.57 18.35
N GLN A 60 -12.08 -4.39 17.54
CA GLN A 60 -11.13 -3.91 16.52
C GLN A 60 -11.65 -4.07 15.10
N ASN A 61 -11.53 -2.99 14.33
CA ASN A 61 -11.83 -2.96 12.91
C ASN A 61 -10.74 -3.64 12.12
N THR A 62 -11.14 -4.59 11.29
CA THR A 62 -10.25 -5.29 10.36
C THR A 62 -10.35 -4.80 8.93
N LYS A 63 -11.47 -4.15 8.58
CA LYS A 63 -11.74 -3.64 7.24
C LYS A 63 -10.94 -2.37 6.98
N PHE A 64 -10.67 -2.10 5.71
CA PHE A 64 -10.03 -0.84 5.32
C PHE A 64 -10.93 0.37 5.50
N VAL A 65 -12.20 0.23 5.14
CA VAL A 65 -13.19 1.29 5.23
C VAL A 65 -14.43 0.70 5.85
N ASN A 66 -14.90 1.32 6.93
CA ASN A 66 -16.17 1.00 7.56
C ASN A 66 -17.17 2.08 7.18
N LEU A 67 -18.16 1.71 6.37
CA LEU A 67 -19.18 2.65 5.89
C LEU A 67 -20.37 2.79 6.85
N ASN A 68 -20.65 1.75 7.66
CA ASN A 68 -21.87 1.67 8.46
C ASN A 68 -21.60 1.81 9.97
N GLN A 69 -20.69 1.00 10.52
CA GLN A 69 -20.40 0.96 11.95
C GLN A 69 -18.89 0.83 12.13
N SER A 70 -18.27 1.80 12.80
CA SER A 70 -16.88 1.74 13.22
C SER A 70 -16.80 1.17 14.63
N LEU A 71 -15.97 0.16 14.84
CA LEU A 71 -15.57 -0.28 16.17
C LEU A 71 -14.61 0.75 16.79
N THR A 72 -14.41 0.66 18.10
CA THR A 72 -13.65 1.62 18.90
C THR A 72 -12.20 1.80 18.43
N GLU A 73 -11.58 0.73 17.95
CA GLU A 73 -10.17 0.73 17.58
C GLU A 73 -9.96 0.10 16.20
N ASP A 74 -8.86 0.47 15.54
CA ASP A 74 -8.42 -0.15 14.30
C ASP A 74 -7.35 -1.19 14.60
N PHE A 75 -7.50 -2.39 14.01
CA PHE A 75 -6.50 -3.44 14.16
C PHE A 75 -5.18 -2.99 13.53
N LYS A 76 -4.13 -2.92 14.36
CA LYS A 76 -2.76 -2.75 13.91
C LYS A 76 -2.02 -4.05 14.12
N ARG A 77 -1.49 -4.61 13.03
CA ARG A 77 -0.64 -5.79 13.12
C ARG A 77 0.69 -5.40 13.78
N GLU A 78 0.90 -5.95 14.96
CA GLU A 78 2.17 -5.98 15.68
C GLU A 78 3.02 -7.16 15.16
N TRP A 79 4.18 -6.83 14.61
CA TRP A 79 5.23 -7.75 14.18
C TRP A 79 6.18 -7.97 15.34
#